data_AF-A0A920UUD2-F1
#
_entry.id   AF-A0A920UUD2-F1
#
_cell.length_a   1.000
_cell.length_b   1.000
_cell.length_c   1.000
_cell.angle_alpha   90.00
_cell.angle_beta   90.00
_cell.angle_gamma   90.00
#
_symmetry.space_group_name_H-M   'P 1'
#
loop_
_entity.id
_entity.type
_entity.pdbx_description
1 polymer ?
#
loop_
_entity_poly.entity_id
_entity_poly.type
_entity_poly.pdbx_seq_one_letter_code
_entity_poly.pdbx_strand_id
1 'polypeptide(L)' 'MANRLLPVFEEKLKNRAEVSIEDCKSQIGSGALPLDLLASKAIVMKPIAEKGKTDAELQKLATDFRKLPKPAIGRFMMAV' A
#
# COMPACT_ATOMS: atom_id res chain seq x y z
N MET A 1 -14.67 2.66 5.70
CA MET A 1 -13.48 2.54 6.58
C MET A 1 -12.27 3.28 6.01
N ALA A 2 -11.89 3.07 4.75
CA ALA A 2 -10.72 3.70 4.12
C ALA A 2 -10.64 5.23 4.31
N ASN A 3 -11.72 5.98 4.09
CA ASN A 3 -11.76 7.44 4.30
C ASN A 3 -11.39 7.89 5.73
N ARG A 4 -11.66 7.05 6.74
CA ARG A 4 -11.30 7.36 8.14
C ARG A 4 -9.82 7.11 8.42
N LEU A 5 -9.18 6.23 7.66
CA LEU A 5 -7.77 5.87 7.81
C LEU A 5 -6.85 6.77 6.97
N LEU A 6 -7.33 7.24 5.81
CA LEU A 6 -6.57 8.08 4.90
C LEU A 6 -5.81 9.23 5.59
N PRO A 7 -6.44 10.10 6.40
CA PRO A 7 -5.72 11.23 7.02
C PRO A 7 -4.62 10.77 7.99
N VAL A 8 -4.76 9.62 8.62
CA VAL A 8 -3.73 9.06 9.52
C VAL A 8 -2.50 8.65 8.71
N PHE A 9 -2.70 8.02 7.55
CA PHE A 9 -1.59 7.65 6.67
C PHE A 9 -0.96 8.88 5.99
N GLU A 10 -1.77 9.84 5.54
CA GLU A 10 -1.27 11.11 4.97
C GLU A 10 -0.39 11.87 5.97
N GLU A 11 -0.80 11.94 7.24
CA GLU A 11 0.00 12.60 8.28
C GLU A 11 1.32 11.85 8.53
N LYS A 12 1.27 10.53 8.72
CA LYS A 12 2.46 9.74 9.07
C LYS A 12 3.44 9.53 7.93
N LEU A 13 2.97 9.62 6.68
CA LEU A 13 3.79 9.47 5.48
C LEU A 13 4.03 10.79 4.75
N LYS A 14 3.69 11.92 5.39
CA LYS A 14 3.92 13.25 4.85
C LYS A 14 5.37 13.40 4.36
N ASN A 15 5.54 13.94 3.16
CA ASN A 15 6.83 14.12 2.47
C ASN A 15 7.60 12.81 2.16
N ARG A 16 7.02 11.64 2.40
CA ARG A 16 7.62 10.34 2.08
C ARG A 16 6.87 9.60 0.98
N ALA A 17 5.54 9.66 1.00
CA ALA A 17 4.69 9.04 0.00
C ALA A 17 3.41 9.85 -0.19
N GLU A 18 2.91 9.86 -1.42
CA GLU A 18 1.54 10.24 -1.73
C GLU A 18 0.62 9.08 -1.34
N VAL A 19 -0.45 9.38 -0.60
CA VAL A 19 -1.39 8.37 -0.11
C VAL A 19 -2.75 8.62 -0.76
N SER A 20 -3.35 7.57 -1.31
CA SER A 20 -4.67 7.64 -1.95
C SER A 20 -5.54 6.43 -1.59
N ILE A 21 -6.83 6.54 -1.88
CA ILE A 21 -7.75 5.41 -1.87
C ILE A 21 -8.01 5.02 -3.32
N GLU A 22 -7.80 3.74 -3.66
CA GLU A 22 -8.12 3.21 -4.99
C GLU A 22 -9.12 2.06 -4.86
N ASP A 23 -9.99 1.91 -5.87
CA ASP A 23 -10.86 0.75 -6.02
C ASP A 23 -10.03 -0.50 -6.27
N CYS A 24 -10.35 -1.57 -5.55
CA CYS A 24 -9.69 -2.84 -5.75
C CYS A 24 -10.67 -4.00 -5.66
N LYS A 25 -10.21 -5.16 -6.08
CA LYS A 25 -10.93 -6.42 -5.92
C LYS A 25 -10.18 -7.26 -4.89
N SER A 26 -10.91 -7.74 -3.89
CA SER A 26 -10.37 -8.60 -2.84
C SER A 26 -10.99 -9.99 -2.92
N GLN A 27 -10.22 -11.01 -2.53
CA GLN A 27 -10.67 -12.39 -2.52
C GLN A 27 -10.86 -12.84 -1.07
N ILE A 28 -11.88 -13.67 -0.85
CA ILE A 28 -12.04 -14.39 0.42
C ILE A 28 -11.20 -15.67 0.35
N GLY A 29 -10.38 -15.96 1.37
CA GLY A 29 -9.58 -17.18 1.44
C GLY A 29 -8.15 -17.03 0.88
N SER A 30 -7.39 -18.13 0.87
CA SER A 30 -5.93 -18.15 0.61
C SER A 30 -5.53 -18.12 -0.87
N GLY A 31 -6.47 -17.88 -1.80
CA GLY A 31 -6.16 -17.76 -3.23
C GLY A 31 -6.18 -19.07 -4.04
N ALA A 32 -6.54 -20.20 -3.44
CA ALA A 32 -6.41 -21.53 -4.07
C ALA A 32 -7.56 -21.95 -5.00
N LEU A 33 -8.67 -21.21 -5.06
CA LEU A 33 -9.84 -21.53 -5.87
C LEU A 33 -10.28 -20.31 -6.70
N PRO A 34 -10.87 -20.50 -7.90
CA PRO A 34 -11.50 -19.42 -8.64
C PRO A 34 -12.70 -18.95 -7.84
N LEU A 35 -12.51 -17.85 -7.13
CA LEU A 35 -13.47 -17.31 -6.17
C LEU A 35 -13.96 -15.94 -6.65
N ASP A 36 -15.21 -15.63 -6.33
CA ASP A 36 -15.80 -14.33 -6.57
C ASP A 36 -14.94 -13.22 -5.96
N LEU A 37 -14.58 -12.27 -6.82
CA LEU A 37 -13.83 -11.09 -6.43
C LEU A 37 -14.77 -10.02 -5.89
N LEU A 38 -14.59 -9.66 -4.62
CA LEU A 38 -15.39 -8.64 -3.94
C LEU A 38 -14.85 -7.24 -4.21
N ALA A 39 -15.74 -6.32 -4.56
CA ALA A 39 -15.42 -4.91 -4.63
C ALA A 39 -14.96 -4.40 -3.25
N SER A 40 -13.81 -3.73 -3.22
CA SER A 40 -13.15 -3.27 -2.01
C SER A 40 -12.36 -1.99 -2.29
N LYS A 41 -11.66 -1.48 -1.26
CA LYS A 41 -10.84 -0.28 -1.32
C LYS A 41 -9.45 -0.57 -0.77
N ALA A 42 -8.42 -0.06 -1.45
CA ALA A 42 -7.03 -0.12 -1.01
C ALA A 42 -6.54 1.27 -0.58
N ILE A 43 -5.70 1.33 0.47
CA ILE A 43 -4.84 2.49 0.72
C ILE A 43 -3.56 2.28 -0.09
N VAL A 44 -3.35 3.13 -1.08
CA VAL A 44 -2.20 3.08 -1.97
C VAL A 44 -1.19 4.13 -1.53
N MET A 45 0.08 3.72 -1.42
CA MET A 45 1.18 4.58 -1.00
C MET A 45 2.21 4.62 -2.13
N LYS A 46 2.34 5.76 -2.80
CA LYS A 46 3.30 5.98 -3.88
C LYS A 46 4.49 6.77 -3.32
N PRO A 47 5.69 6.20 -3.20
CA PRO A 47 6.84 6.91 -2.67
C PRO A 47 7.13 8.18 -3.47
N ILE A 48 7.38 9.28 -2.77
CA ILE A 48 7.88 10.51 -3.40
C ILE A 48 9.36 10.28 -3.64
N ALA A 49 9.77 10.23 -4.90
CA ALA A 49 11.15 9.91 -5.28
C ALA A 49 11.59 10.75 -6.48
N GLU A 50 12.90 11.01 -6.54
CA GLU A 50 13.51 11.53 -7.76
C GLU A 50 13.42 10.49 -8.89
N LYS A 51 13.45 10.97 -10.14
CA LYS A 51 13.38 10.11 -11.33
C LYS A 51 14.43 8.99 -11.26
N GLY A 52 13.99 7.75 -11.44
CA GLY A 52 14.85 6.56 -11.39
C GLY A 52 15.17 6.04 -9.98
N LYS A 53 14.65 6.67 -8.91
CA LYS A 53 14.84 6.22 -7.52
C LYS A 53 13.57 5.64 -6.88
N THR A 54 12.47 5.54 -7.63
CA THR A 54 11.18 5.09 -7.12
C THR A 54 11.26 3.70 -6.47
N ASP A 55 11.92 2.73 -7.09
CA ASP A 55 12.09 1.39 -6.51
C ASP A 55 12.93 1.39 -5.24
N ALA A 56 13.97 2.23 -5.17
CA ALA A 56 14.79 2.35 -3.98
C ALA A 56 13.99 2.93 -2.80
N GLU A 57 13.20 3.98 -3.04
CA GLU A 57 12.34 4.56 -2.01
C GLU A 57 11.18 3.62 -1.62
N LEU A 58 10.65 2.85 -2.58
CA LEU A 58 9.67 1.79 -2.31
C LEU A 58 10.25 0.71 -1.39
N GLN A 59 11.48 0.25 -1.63
CA GLN A 59 12.16 -0.74 -0.79
C GLN A 59 12.46 -0.20 0.61
N LYS A 60 12.83 1.07 0.74
CA LYS A 60 12.98 1.73 2.05
C LYS A 60 11.66 1.76 2.81
N LEU A 61 10.58 2.20 2.17
CA LEU A 61 9.25 2.21 2.77
C LEU A 61 8.83 0.80 3.21
N ALA A 62 9.01 -0.20 2.34
CA ALA A 62 8.75 -1.61 2.64
C ALA A 62 9.52 -2.11 3.86
N THR A 63 10.80 -1.76 3.95
CA THR A 63 11.69 -2.15 5.04
C THR A 63 11.22 -1.54 6.37
N ASP A 64 10.80 -0.27 6.37
CA ASP A 64 10.28 0.40 7.55
C ASP A 64 8.97 -0.24 8.04
N PHE A 65 8.06 -0.59 7.13
CA PHE A 65 6.83 -1.30 7.48
C PHE A 65 7.10 -2.68 8.09
N ARG A 66 8.10 -3.42 7.59
CA ARG A 66 8.50 -4.72 8.16
C ARG A 66 9.10 -4.61 9.57
N LYS A 67 9.62 -3.45 9.94
CA LYS A 67 10.17 -3.17 11.28
C LYS A 67 9.11 -2.78 12.31
N LEU A 68 7.85 -2.57 11.90
CA LEU A 68 6.79 -2.23 12.83
C LEU A 68 6.57 -3.37 13.84
N PRO A 69 6.19 -3.06 15.10
CA PRO A 69 5.97 -4.09 16.13
C PRO A 69 4.89 -5.12 15.76
N LYS A 70 4.00 -4.78 14.83
CA LYS A 70 2.98 -5.68 14.28
C LYS A 70 3.24 -5.85 12.79
N PRO A 71 3.22 -7.09 12.27
CA PRO A 71 3.45 -7.33 10.85
C PRO A 71 2.35 -6.68 10.01
N ALA A 72 2.75 -5.96 8.96
CA ALA A 72 1.86 -5.42 7.94
C ALA A 72 1.93 -6.29 6.69
N ILE A 73 0.76 -6.70 6.18
CA ILE A 73 0.64 -7.46 4.93
C ILE A 73 0.07 -6.52 3.87
N GLY A 74 0.70 -6.50 2.70
CA GLY A 74 0.29 -5.69 1.58
C GLY A 74 0.87 -6.22 0.28
N ARG A 75 0.54 -5.55 -0.83
CA ARG A 75 1.04 -5.89 -2.17
C ARG A 75 2.08 -4.85 -2.60
N PHE A 76 3.16 -5.33 -3.19
CA PHE A 76 4.15 -4.47 -3.86
C PHE A 76 3.88 -4.44 -5.36
N MET A 77 4.00 -3.26 -5.94
CA MET A 77 3.99 -3.06 -7.38
C MET A 77 5.18 -2.18 -7.73
N MET A 78 6.10 -2.71 -8.52
CA MET A 78 7.27 -1.97 -8.99
C MET A 78 6.84 -0.96 -10.05
N ALA A 79 7.52 0.19 -10.07
CA ALA A 79 7.32 1.16 -11.14
C ALA A 79 7.89 0.58 -12.45
N VAL A 80 7.13 0.67 -13.53
CA VAL A 80 7.61 0.37 -14.90
C VAL A 80 8.15 1.64 -15.51
#